data_AF-X0XXR3-F1
#
_entry.id   AF-X0XXR3-F1
#
_cell.length_a   1.000
_cell.length_b   1.000
_cell.length_c   1.000
_cell.angle_alpha   90.00
_cell.angle_beta   90.00
_cell.angle_gamma   90.00
#
_symmetry.space_group_name_H-M   'P 1'
#
loop_
_entity.id
_entity.type
_entity.pdbx_description
1 polymer ?
#
loop_
_entity_poly.entity_id
_entity_poly.type
_entity_poly.pdbx_seq_one_letter_code
_entity_poly.pdbx_strand_id
1 'polypeptide(L)' 'MDSQPLEGDYPTSFWDIGEVIEDEHILTVNEDAPSGLCRLEVGMYELATGQRLPVLDEPRKVKDIRILLPLSIQVESQ' A
#
# COMPACT_ATOMS: atom_id res chain seq x y z
N MET A 1 -0.18 4.26 -11.65
CA MET A 1 0.65 3.09 -12.01
C MET A 1 1.52 2.78 -10.82
N ASP A 2 1.86 1.52 -10.56
CA ASP A 2 2.74 1.19 -9.44
C ASP A 2 4.15 1.75 -9.65
N SER A 3 4.77 2.26 -8.59
CA SER A 3 6.11 2.85 -8.62
C SER A 3 6.80 2.68 -7.27
N GLN A 4 8.13 2.80 -7.27
CA GLN A 4 8.85 3.04 -6.03
C GLN A 4 8.46 4.43 -5.46
N PRO A 5 8.78 4.70 -4.18
CA PRO A 5 8.42 5.96 -3.51
C PRO A 5 8.91 7.21 -4.25
N LEU A 6 8.19 8.32 -4.07
CA LEU A 6 8.44 9.60 -4.73
C LEU A 6 8.47 9.45 -6.26
N GLU A 7 7.45 8.79 -6.81
CA GLU A 7 7.31 8.49 -8.25
C GLU A 7 8.51 7.72 -8.86
N GLY A 8 9.33 7.08 -8.03
CA GLY A 8 10.53 6.34 -8.43
C GLY A 8 11.84 7.09 -8.23
N ASP A 9 11.81 8.36 -7.80
CA ASP A 9 13.01 9.17 -7.58
C ASP A 9 13.78 8.75 -6.32
N TYR A 10 13.14 8.04 -5.39
CA TYR A 10 13.79 7.57 -4.17
C TYR A 10 13.50 6.10 -3.87
N PRO A 11 14.27 5.17 -4.47
CA PRO A 11 14.09 3.74 -4.30
C PRO A 11 14.23 3.27 -2.84
N THR A 12 13.44 2.28 -2.47
CA THR A 12 13.46 1.60 -1.16
C THR A 12 14.81 0.98 -0.79
N SER A 13 15.72 0.77 -1.76
CA SER A 13 17.10 0.35 -1.50
C SER A 13 17.99 1.43 -0.88
N PHE A 14 17.55 2.70 -0.91
CA PHE A 14 18.29 3.83 -0.33
C PHE A 14 17.83 4.17 1.09
N TRP A 15 16.75 3.54 1.54
CA TRP A 15 16.14 3.87 2.84
C TRP A 15 17.02 3.44 4.00
N ASP A 16 17.15 4.32 4.99
CA ASP A 16 17.74 4.00 6.27
C ASP A 16 16.73 3.36 7.23
N ILE A 17 17.22 2.58 8.20
CA ILE A 17 16.35 1.97 9.21
C ILE A 17 15.70 3.07 10.06
N GLY A 18 14.36 3.07 10.09
CA GLY A 18 13.56 4.03 10.85
C GLY A 18 13.31 5.34 10.13
N GLU A 19 13.75 5.48 8.87
CA GLU A 19 13.41 6.61 8.02
C GLU A 19 11.91 6.64 7.70
N VAL A 20 11.36 7.86 7.64
CA VAL A 20 9.96 8.11 7.29
C VAL A 20 9.92 8.89 5.98
N ILE A 21 9.36 8.28 4.95
CA ILE A 21 9.15 8.89 3.63
C ILE A 21 7.66 9.14 3.45
N GLU A 22 7.30 10.37 3.09
CA GLU A 22 5.94 10.72 2.69
C GLU A 22 5.78 10.51 1.18
N ASP A 23 4.82 9.68 0.78
CA ASP A 23 4.58 9.30 -0.61
C ASP A 23 3.07 9.35 -0.89
N GLU A 24 2.67 10.11 -1.91
CA GLU A 24 1.27 10.35 -2.23
C GLU A 24 0.83 9.53 -3.44
N HIS A 25 -0.30 8.82 -3.30
CA HIS A 25 -0.89 8.05 -4.39
C HIS A 25 -2.36 8.41 -4.59
N ILE A 26 -2.69 8.80 -5.82
CA ILE A 26 -4.06 9.06 -6.25
C ILE A 26 -4.68 7.77 -6.76
N LEU A 27 -5.77 7.33 -6.13
CA LEU A 27 -6.56 6.18 -6.55
C LEU A 27 -7.81 6.64 -7.28
N THR A 28 -7.84 6.43 -8.60
CA THR A 28 -9.04 6.71 -9.40
C THR A 28 -9.98 5.52 -9.36
N VAL A 29 -11.21 5.74 -8.87
CA VAL A 29 -12.28 4.74 -8.91
C VAL A 29 -12.91 4.76 -10.30
N ASN A 30 -13.00 3.58 -10.94
CA ASN A 30 -13.62 3.44 -12.25
C ASN A 30 -15.15 3.68 -12.13
N GLU A 31 -15.77 4.27 -13.15
CA GLU A 31 -17.22 4.50 -13.21
C GLU A 31 -18.02 3.19 -13.12
N ASP A 32 -17.48 2.08 -13.62
CA ASP A 32 -18.07 0.75 -13.54
C ASP A 32 -17.77 0.04 -12.21
N ALA A 33 -17.10 0.69 -11.26
CA ALA A 33 -16.79 0.08 -9.96
C ALA A 33 -18.09 -0.22 -9.20
N PRO A 34 -18.21 -1.41 -8.58
CA PRO A 34 -19.38 -1.74 -7.78
C PRO A 34 -19.60 -0.72 -6.67
N SER A 35 -20.83 -0.21 -6.58
CA SER A 35 -21.24 0.64 -5.47
C SER A 35 -21.18 -0.14 -4.15
N GLY A 36 -20.70 0.49 -3.08
CA GLY A 36 -20.66 -0.11 -1.77
C GLY A 36 -19.54 0.40 -0.89
N LEU A 37 -19.44 -0.21 0.30
CA LEU A 37 -18.38 0.09 1.24
C LEU A 37 -17.11 -0.67 0.86
N CYS A 38 -16.04 0.06 0.60
CA CYS A 38 -14.72 -0.47 0.34
C CYS A 38 -13.77 -0.15 1.50
N ARG A 39 -12.80 -1.04 1.73
CA ARG A 39 -11.67 -0.80 2.64
C ARG A 39 -10.40 -0.73 1.82
N LEU A 40 -9.47 0.12 2.26
CA LEU A 40 -8.14 0.19 1.67
C LEU A 40 -7.20 -0.77 2.39
N GLU A 41 -6.41 -1.50 1.61
CA GLU A 41 -5.28 -2.29 2.08
C GLU A 41 -3.98 -1.77 1.44
N VAL A 42 -2.91 -1.76 2.21
CA VAL A 42 -1.58 -1.38 1.76
C VAL A 42 -0.59 -2.49 2.12
N GLY A 43 0.34 -2.81 1.23
CA GLY A 43 1.36 -3.81 1.51
C GLY A 43 2.50 -3.72 0.51
N MET A 44 3.70 -4.07 0.98
CA MET A 44 4.91 -4.10 0.16
C MET A 44 5.10 -5.49 -0.46
N TYR A 45 5.86 -5.57 -1.54
CA TYR A 45 6.16 -6.81 -2.22
C TYR A 45 7.57 -6.78 -2.82
N GLU A 46 8.13 -7.95 -3.09
CA GLU A 46 9.41 -8.07 -3.79
C GLU A 46 9.20 -7.90 -5.30
N LEU A 47 9.79 -6.86 -5.90
CA LEU A 47 9.55 -6.49 -7.30
C LEU A 47 9.82 -7.63 -8.29
N ALA A 48 10.86 -8.43 -8.06
CA ALA A 48 11.26 -9.50 -8.97
C ALA A 48 10.25 -10.65 -9.04
N THR A 49 9.51 -10.90 -7.96
CA THR A 49 8.64 -12.08 -7.81
C THR A 49 7.17 -11.71 -7.66
N GLY A 50 6.85 -10.47 -7.31
CA GLY A 50 5.50 -10.05 -6.94
C GLY A 50 5.07 -10.55 -5.55
N GLN A 51 5.94 -11.23 -4.80
CA GLN A 51 5.57 -11.84 -3.53
C GLN A 51 5.43 -10.77 -2.45
N ARG A 52 4.28 -10.73 -1.75
CA ARG A 52 4.06 -9.79 -0.65
C ARG A 52 5.03 -10.03 0.51
N LEU A 53 5.55 -8.94 1.05
CA LEU A 53 6.44 -8.95 2.21
C LEU A 53 5.62 -9.02 3.51
N PRO A 54 6.13 -9.71 4.54
CA PRO A 54 5.46 -9.79 5.83
C PRO A 54 5.49 -8.44 6.57
N VAL A 55 4.36 -8.07 7.15
CA VAL A 55 4.26 -7.05 8.20
C VAL A 55 4.69 -7.70 9.50
N LEU A 56 5.69 -7.10 10.14
CA LEU A 56 6.26 -7.59 11.39
C LEU A 56 5.74 -6.76 12.58
N ASP A 57 5.38 -7.43 13.67
CA ASP A 57 5.16 -6.80 14.99
C ASP A 57 6.45 -6.87 15.81
N GLU A 58 6.58 -6.12 16.91
CA GLU A 58 7.62 -6.40 17.90
C GLU A 58 7.23 -7.71 18.64
N PRO A 59 8.06 -8.77 18.72
CA PRO A 59 9.50 -8.91 18.46
C PRO A 59 9.86 -9.58 17.11
N ARG A 60 9.63 -8.91 15.98
CA ARG A 60 9.75 -9.43 14.59
C ARG A 60 8.91 -10.67 14.28
N LYS A 61 7.71 -10.75 14.83
CA LYS A 61 6.75 -11.82 14.45
C LYS A 61 5.96 -11.39 13.24
N VAL A 62 5.78 -12.30 12.27
CA VAL A 62 4.88 -12.06 11.13
C VAL A 62 3.45 -11.93 11.67
N LYS A 63 2.83 -10.79 11.37
CA LYS A 63 1.46 -10.45 11.76
C LYS A 63 0.49 -10.61 10.60
N ASP A 64 0.90 -10.14 9.42
CA ASP A 64 0.14 -10.19 8.17
C ASP A 64 1.12 -9.98 6.99
N ILE A 65 0.62 -9.86 5.76
CA ILE A 65 1.35 -9.44 4.54
C ILE A 65 0.82 -8.11 3.98
N ARG A 66 -0.13 -7.49 4.69
CA ARG A 66 -0.74 -6.20 4.36
C ARG A 66 -1.33 -5.55 5.61
N ILE A 67 -1.58 -4.25 5.53
CA ILE A 67 -2.22 -3.45 6.56
C ILE A 67 -3.56 -2.97 6.02
N LEU A 68 -4.64 -3.25 6.75
CA LEU A 68 -5.94 -2.63 6.49
C LEU A 68 -5.95 -1.22 7.10
N LEU A 69 -6.21 -0.22 6.28
CA LEU A 69 -6.38 1.13 6.78
C LEU A 69 -7.71 1.22 7.55
N PRO A 70 -7.77 2.02 8.63
CA PRO A 70 -9.01 2.20 9.40
C PRO A 70 -10.08 3.01 8.65
N LEU A 71 -9.78 3.48 7.44
CA LEU A 71 -10.70 4.21 6.58
C LEU A 71 -11.64 3.26 5.83
N SER A 72 -12.92 3.60 5.80
CA SER A 72 -13.88 2.99 4.87
C SER A 72 -14.35 4.04 3.86
N ILE A 73 -14.38 3.66 2.59
CA ILE A 73 -14.75 4.53 1.48
C ILE A 73 -16.08 4.04 0.92
N GLN A 74 -17.05 4.93 0.80
CA GLN A 74 -18.29 4.65 0.08
C GLN A 74 -18.05 4.93 -1.40
N VAL A 75 -18.13 3.89 -2.23
CA VAL A 75 -18.18 4.04 -3.68
C VAL A 75 -19.64 4.14 -4.08
N GLU A 76 -19.99 5.19 -4.81
CA GLU A 76 -21.32 5.39 -5.37
C GLU A 76 -21.22 5.23 -6.88
N SER A 77 -22.15 4.49 -7.48
CA SER A 77 -22.34 4.50 -8.92
C SER A 77 -22.95 5.86 -9.29
N GLN A 78 -22.43 6.51 -10.34
CA GLN A 78 -23.00 7.74 -10.86
C GLN A 78 -24.39 7.54 -11.47
#